data_AF-A0A813RTC5-F1
#
_entry.id   AF-A0A813RTC5-F1
#
_cell.length_a   1.000
_cell.length_b   1.000
_cell.length_c   1.000
_cell.angle_alpha   90.00
_cell.angle_beta   90.00
_cell.angle_gamma   90.00
#
_symmetry.space_group_name_H-M   'P 1'
#
loop_
_entity.id
_entity.type
_entity.pdbx_description
1 polymer ?
#
loop_
_entity_poly.entity_id
_entity_poly.type
_entity_poly.pdbx_seq_one_letter_code
_entity_poly.pdbx_strand_id
1 'polypeptide(L)'
;MNSQSLTTVIKIGNIIKSLKKLPENEYESDQCLEYLKKIDNSFNDEKALRAEIAKAMVDHQYPEIALKCLKFYTRKNLFENDQTWPCCFYLLRSIWNYSDINPELAIACSGFIPILLEFLTNECLLSSDEEDEKLYKLSLNIMNNIAHQPETKVYFQQNQASKILKNVTHSIESEHLKVLVYLILAQIINENEFDKLNDPSNEVAESVVNYIKESLKKERRYKGISTSEYLECLAKLAVTKDNKIKIYETGVLSVLKQILGNSAFGEEQNHALTCLWNLSYEEKICDILKRDKEFNQTLCNIRNMSPSEEMQKKAAGILFTLNDLGKKVDSKIQLKNNHVMISYNWASRDVCLKIKDDLKSRGYQVWIDVEQIYGSTLASMAEAVENSSVFLMCVSEKYYQSPNCRLEAEYAVKLQKPIIPLVMQQDYSPHGWLGIIIGGKIYYKFAGQRVNFDQTMSSVIKEVNRYYQEEKPKSRLSNLNSTNSSNQSNNLSSSNTYNNNLNGSNMTLDYQRKIGSFSMKQSTESLNASEWTTKDVKNWLNSLNLSTWIVDSDIFDNVNGMLLKELYEIKRSSPDFFYSTLKSKFTNNSSTIKHKSNGTYSVDDFNLSDLLKLSYELSELFSSQKS
;
A
#
# COMPACT_ATOMS: atom_id res chain seq x y z
N MET A 1 5.09 -27.14 21.71
CA MET A 1 4.05 -28.04 21.18
C MET A 1 4.07 -29.35 21.96
N ASN A 2 2.93 -29.84 22.42
CA ASN A 2 2.82 -31.18 23.01
C ASN A 2 2.89 -32.26 21.91
N SER A 3 3.30 -33.49 22.24
CA SER A 3 3.49 -34.60 21.29
C SER A 3 2.23 -34.93 20.47
N GLN A 4 1.04 -34.78 21.08
CA GLN A 4 -0.25 -34.99 20.43
C GLN A 4 -0.54 -33.92 19.36
N SER A 5 -0.16 -32.66 19.61
CA SER A 5 -0.31 -31.56 18.66
C SER A 5 0.54 -31.74 17.40
N LEU A 6 1.79 -32.20 17.58
CA LEU A 6 2.67 -32.51 16.45
C LEU A 6 2.11 -33.66 15.59
N THR A 7 1.42 -34.61 16.24
CA THR A 7 0.81 -35.77 15.56
C THR A 7 -0.31 -35.34 14.61
N THR A 8 -1.16 -34.39 15.01
CA THR A 8 -2.27 -33.91 14.16
C THR A 8 -1.75 -33.18 12.90
N VAL A 9 -0.78 -32.27 13.04
CA VAL A 9 -0.21 -31.55 11.90
C VAL A 9 0.42 -32.51 10.90
N ILE A 10 1.16 -33.52 11.39
CA ILE A 10 1.74 -34.59 10.55
C ILE A 10 0.64 -35.39 9.82
N LYS A 11 -0.47 -35.71 10.50
CA LYS A 11 -1.60 -36.42 9.88
C LYS A 11 -2.21 -35.62 8.73
N ILE A 12 -2.47 -34.33 8.89
CA ILE A 12 -2.99 -33.48 7.81
C ILE A 12 -1.99 -33.41 6.65
N GLY A 13 -0.70 -33.22 6.94
CA GLY A 13 0.33 -33.25 5.91
C GLY A 13 0.40 -34.57 5.13
N ASN A 14 0.18 -35.70 5.80
CA ASN A 14 0.10 -37.00 5.13
C ASN A 14 -1.17 -37.14 4.26
N ILE A 15 -2.31 -36.61 4.70
CA ILE A 15 -3.55 -36.60 3.90
C ILE A 15 -3.33 -35.77 2.62
N ILE A 16 -2.71 -34.60 2.72
CA ILE A 16 -2.40 -33.75 1.55
C ILE A 16 -1.47 -34.50 0.58
N LYS A 17 -0.44 -35.20 1.09
CA LYS A 17 0.43 -36.05 0.26
C LYS A 17 -0.33 -37.20 -0.41
N SER A 18 -1.31 -37.79 0.26
CA SER A 18 -2.17 -38.83 -0.34
C SER A 18 -3.07 -38.25 -1.42
N LEU A 19 -3.69 -37.09 -1.18
CA LEU A 19 -4.49 -36.36 -2.17
C LEU A 19 -3.65 -36.04 -3.42
N LYS A 20 -2.40 -35.59 -3.23
CA LYS A 20 -1.45 -35.32 -4.32
C LYS A 20 -1.16 -36.53 -5.22
N LYS A 21 -1.26 -37.74 -4.67
CA LYS A 21 -0.96 -39.00 -5.37
C LYS A 21 -2.17 -39.56 -6.11
N LEU A 22 -3.37 -39.05 -5.85
CA LEU A 22 -4.55 -39.49 -6.60
C LEU A 22 -4.37 -39.10 -8.08
N PRO A 23 -4.69 -40.01 -9.02
CA PRO A 23 -4.75 -39.65 -10.42
C PRO A 23 -5.93 -38.67 -10.65
N GLU A 24 -5.83 -37.86 -11.69
CA GLU A 24 -6.76 -36.75 -11.93
C GLU A 24 -8.22 -37.20 -12.07
N ASN A 25 -8.46 -38.38 -12.65
CA ASN A 25 -9.80 -38.97 -12.78
C ASN A 25 -10.41 -39.43 -11.45
N GLU A 26 -9.64 -39.46 -10.35
CA GLU A 26 -10.13 -39.80 -9.02
C GLU A 26 -10.41 -38.56 -8.15
N TYR A 27 -10.31 -37.34 -8.68
CA TYR A 27 -10.63 -36.13 -7.92
C TYR A 27 -12.11 -35.97 -7.58
N GLU A 28 -13.01 -36.74 -8.20
CA GLU A 28 -14.44 -36.83 -7.83
C GLU A 28 -14.79 -38.09 -7.03
N SER A 29 -13.78 -38.90 -6.64
CA SER A 29 -14.00 -40.15 -5.91
C SER A 29 -14.38 -39.92 -4.44
N ASP A 30 -15.02 -40.93 -3.83
CA ASP A 30 -15.31 -40.95 -2.39
C ASP A 30 -14.04 -40.80 -1.54
N GLN A 31 -12.92 -41.34 -2.01
CA GLN A 31 -11.62 -41.21 -1.33
C GLN A 31 -11.12 -39.77 -1.36
N CYS A 32 -11.25 -39.07 -2.49
CA CYS A 32 -10.93 -37.65 -2.59
C CYS A 32 -11.81 -36.84 -1.63
N LEU A 33 -13.12 -37.08 -1.66
CA LEU A 33 -14.08 -36.43 -0.77
C LEU A 33 -13.74 -36.66 0.72
N GLU A 34 -13.33 -37.88 1.09
CA GLU A 34 -12.91 -38.19 2.46
C GLU A 34 -11.66 -37.40 2.88
N TYR A 35 -10.66 -37.26 2.00
CA TYR A 35 -9.48 -36.45 2.27
C TYR A 35 -9.82 -34.98 2.45
N LEU A 36 -10.64 -34.41 1.56
CA LEU A 36 -11.05 -33.01 1.62
C LEU A 36 -11.87 -32.71 2.88
N LYS A 37 -12.80 -33.61 3.26
CA LYS A 37 -13.55 -33.53 4.53
C LYS A 37 -12.64 -33.53 5.75
N LYS A 38 -11.62 -34.39 5.79
CA LYS A 38 -10.66 -34.44 6.91
C LYS A 38 -9.84 -33.16 7.03
N ILE A 39 -9.40 -32.60 5.89
CA ILE A 39 -8.68 -31.32 5.87
C ILE A 39 -9.60 -30.20 6.35
N ASP A 40 -10.83 -30.11 5.83
CA ASP A 40 -11.79 -29.07 6.20
C ASP A 40 -12.21 -29.15 7.68
N ASN A 41 -12.61 -30.33 8.17
CA ASN A 41 -13.06 -30.52 9.55
C ASN A 41 -11.96 -30.21 10.59
N SER A 42 -10.69 -30.40 10.22
CA SER A 42 -9.55 -30.09 11.10
C SER A 42 -9.55 -28.63 11.56
N PHE A 43 -10.15 -27.71 10.79
CA PHE A 43 -10.25 -26.31 11.19
C PHE A 43 -11.08 -26.12 12.46
N ASN A 44 -12.15 -26.88 12.66
CA ASN A 44 -13.01 -26.77 13.84
C ASN A 44 -12.57 -27.71 14.95
N ASP A 45 -12.09 -28.90 14.59
CA ASP A 45 -11.67 -29.92 15.53
C ASP A 45 -10.39 -29.51 16.29
N GLU A 46 -9.51 -28.76 15.64
CA GLU A 46 -8.14 -28.49 16.13
C GLU A 46 -7.85 -26.99 16.20
N LYS A 47 -8.74 -26.23 16.86
CA LYS A 47 -8.69 -24.75 16.91
C LYS A 47 -7.33 -24.18 17.32
N ALA A 48 -6.63 -24.84 18.25
CA ALA A 48 -5.33 -24.41 18.76
C ALA A 48 -4.18 -24.63 17.77
N LEU A 49 -4.38 -25.42 16.72
CA LEU A 49 -3.34 -25.82 15.74
C LEU A 49 -3.58 -25.24 14.35
N ARG A 50 -4.55 -24.32 14.21
CA ARG A 50 -4.95 -23.79 12.91
C ARG A 50 -3.80 -23.14 12.15
N ALA A 51 -2.96 -22.38 12.86
CA ALA A 51 -1.82 -21.69 12.25
C ALA A 51 -0.78 -22.69 11.73
N GLU A 52 -0.51 -23.76 12.48
CA GLU A 52 0.48 -24.77 12.11
C GLU A 52 -0.03 -25.75 11.06
N ILE A 53 -1.33 -26.04 11.05
CA ILE A 53 -1.98 -26.75 9.95
C ILE A 53 -1.93 -25.90 8.67
N ALA A 54 -2.25 -24.61 8.73
CA ALA A 54 -2.17 -23.72 7.58
C ALA A 54 -0.75 -23.68 6.98
N LYS A 55 0.27 -23.62 7.85
CA LYS A 55 1.67 -23.72 7.42
C LYS A 55 1.97 -25.06 6.75
N ALA A 56 1.54 -26.17 7.34
CA ALA A 56 1.71 -27.49 6.74
C ALA A 56 1.00 -27.63 5.39
N MET A 57 -0.12 -26.93 5.17
CA MET A 57 -0.80 -26.88 3.87
C MET A 57 0.07 -26.22 2.80
N VAL A 58 0.76 -25.12 3.13
CA VAL A 58 1.75 -24.48 2.24
C VAL A 58 2.94 -25.40 1.99
N ASP A 59 3.56 -25.93 3.05
CA ASP A 59 4.75 -26.80 2.97
C ASP A 59 4.51 -28.08 2.14
N HIS A 60 3.26 -28.54 2.09
CA HIS A 60 2.86 -29.71 1.31
C HIS A 60 2.18 -29.39 -0.03
N GLN A 61 2.25 -28.14 -0.48
CA GLN A 61 1.75 -27.69 -1.78
C GLN A 61 0.25 -27.95 -1.97
N TYR A 62 -0.54 -27.76 -0.91
CA TYR A 62 -1.99 -27.91 -0.98
C TYR A 62 -2.65 -26.94 -1.97
N PRO A 63 -2.28 -25.64 -2.05
CA PRO A 63 -2.82 -24.72 -3.05
C PRO A 63 -2.65 -25.22 -4.49
N GLU A 64 -1.50 -25.80 -4.83
CA GLU A 64 -1.21 -26.31 -6.17
C GLU A 64 -2.05 -27.56 -6.51
N ILE A 65 -2.26 -28.43 -5.53
CA ILE A 65 -3.17 -29.58 -5.68
C ILE A 65 -4.61 -29.10 -5.83
N ALA A 66 -5.02 -28.15 -4.98
CA ALA A 66 -6.36 -27.59 -5.00
C ALA A 66 -6.65 -26.90 -6.34
N LEU A 67 -5.69 -26.17 -6.92
CA LEU A 67 -5.82 -25.61 -8.26
C LEU A 67 -6.03 -26.67 -9.34
N LYS A 68 -5.34 -27.82 -9.25
CA LYS A 68 -5.55 -28.94 -10.19
C LYS A 68 -6.96 -29.54 -10.05
N CYS A 69 -7.43 -29.74 -8.82
CA CYS A 69 -8.79 -30.21 -8.56
C CYS A 69 -9.84 -29.22 -9.10
N LEU A 70 -9.68 -27.91 -8.85
CA LEU A 70 -10.58 -26.89 -9.39
C LEU A 70 -10.65 -26.92 -10.92
N LYS A 71 -9.50 -26.98 -11.61
CA LYS A 71 -9.46 -27.14 -13.08
C LYS A 71 -10.13 -28.42 -13.57
N PHE A 72 -10.08 -29.50 -12.79
CA PHE A 72 -10.78 -30.74 -13.11
C PHE A 72 -12.30 -30.58 -12.95
N TYR A 73 -12.76 -30.00 -11.83
CA TYR A 73 -14.18 -29.78 -11.59
C TYR A 73 -14.81 -28.86 -12.65
N THR A 74 -14.14 -27.77 -13.04
CA THR A 74 -14.62 -26.90 -14.11
C THR A 74 -14.80 -27.66 -15.43
N ARG A 75 -13.86 -28.53 -15.81
CA ARG A 75 -13.96 -29.36 -17.03
C ARG A 75 -15.04 -30.43 -16.97
N LYS A 76 -15.51 -30.78 -15.78
CA LYS A 76 -16.53 -31.79 -15.54
C LYS A 76 -17.95 -31.21 -15.38
N ASN A 77 -18.12 -29.92 -15.71
CA ASN A 77 -19.35 -29.17 -15.47
C ASN A 77 -19.79 -29.28 -14.00
N LEU A 78 -19.02 -28.66 -13.11
CA LEU A 78 -19.23 -28.67 -11.65
C LEU A 78 -20.71 -28.56 -11.20
N PHE A 79 -21.50 -27.72 -11.87
CA PHE A 79 -22.91 -27.46 -11.52
C PHE A 79 -23.90 -28.49 -12.06
N GLU A 80 -23.44 -29.43 -12.89
CA GLU A 80 -24.25 -30.51 -13.47
C GLU A 80 -23.86 -31.90 -12.92
N ASN A 81 -22.82 -31.97 -12.07
CA ASN A 81 -22.23 -33.23 -11.62
C ASN A 81 -22.21 -33.35 -10.08
N ASP A 82 -23.11 -34.20 -9.58
CA ASP A 82 -23.35 -34.50 -8.16
C ASP A 82 -22.12 -34.96 -7.36
N GLN A 83 -21.09 -35.52 -8.03
CA GLN A 83 -19.87 -35.98 -7.34
C GLN A 83 -18.82 -34.88 -7.20
N THR A 84 -18.75 -33.97 -8.19
CA THR A 84 -17.76 -32.87 -8.18
C THR A 84 -18.14 -31.76 -7.21
N TRP A 85 -19.44 -31.50 -7.04
CA TRP A 85 -19.93 -30.41 -6.20
C TRP A 85 -19.48 -30.56 -4.73
N PRO A 86 -19.71 -31.71 -4.05
CA PRO A 86 -19.27 -31.89 -2.67
C PRO A 86 -17.75 -31.75 -2.53
N CYS A 87 -16.98 -32.32 -3.46
CA CYS A 87 -15.53 -32.22 -3.44
C CYS A 87 -15.06 -30.77 -3.55
N CYS A 88 -15.63 -30.00 -4.50
CA CYS A 88 -15.33 -28.57 -4.65
C CYS A 88 -15.69 -27.77 -3.39
N PHE A 89 -16.86 -28.05 -2.80
CA PHE A 89 -17.33 -27.37 -1.59
C PHE A 89 -16.37 -27.54 -0.40
N TYR A 90 -16.00 -28.78 -0.04
CA TYR A 90 -15.06 -29.01 1.08
C TYR A 90 -13.67 -28.46 0.79
N LEU A 91 -13.23 -28.53 -0.47
CA LEU A 91 -11.95 -27.95 -0.89
C LEU A 91 -11.94 -26.43 -0.71
N LEU A 92 -12.91 -25.71 -1.28
CA LEU A 92 -12.99 -24.25 -1.18
C LEU A 92 -13.22 -23.80 0.27
N ARG A 93 -14.05 -24.52 1.04
CA ARG A 93 -14.26 -24.20 2.46
C ARG A 93 -12.98 -24.34 3.29
N SER A 94 -12.20 -25.38 3.05
CA SER A 94 -10.88 -25.52 3.70
C SER A 94 -9.92 -24.40 3.32
N ILE A 95 -9.88 -24.01 2.04
CA ILE A 95 -9.01 -22.91 1.55
C ILE A 95 -9.45 -21.59 2.16
N TRP A 96 -10.74 -21.27 2.16
CA TRP A 96 -11.27 -20.05 2.77
C TRP A 96 -10.84 -19.94 4.23
N ASN A 97 -11.13 -20.97 5.02
CA ASN A 97 -10.86 -20.98 6.45
C ASN A 97 -9.37 -20.80 6.79
N TYR A 98 -8.48 -21.52 6.10
CA TYR A 98 -7.05 -21.47 6.41
C TYR A 98 -6.32 -20.27 5.78
N SER A 99 -6.81 -19.72 4.66
CA SER A 99 -6.23 -18.51 4.05
C SER A 99 -6.53 -17.23 4.85
N ASP A 100 -7.61 -17.21 5.64
CA ASP A 100 -7.89 -16.13 6.61
C ASP A 100 -6.84 -16.08 7.73
N ILE A 101 -6.23 -17.22 8.05
CA ILE A 101 -5.26 -17.36 9.15
C ILE A 101 -3.82 -17.18 8.68
N ASN A 102 -3.52 -17.64 7.47
CA ASN A 102 -2.15 -17.68 6.95
C ASN A 102 -2.03 -16.87 5.65
N PRO A 103 -1.37 -15.69 5.71
CA PRO A 103 -1.11 -14.85 4.54
C PRO A 103 -0.37 -15.55 3.40
N GLU A 104 0.61 -16.41 3.69
CA GLU A 104 1.36 -17.16 2.66
C GLU A 104 0.45 -18.11 1.89
N LEU A 105 -0.48 -18.76 2.58
CA LEU A 105 -1.50 -19.62 1.95
C LEU A 105 -2.44 -18.80 1.06
N ALA A 106 -2.87 -17.62 1.51
CA ALA A 106 -3.67 -16.71 0.69
C ALA A 106 -2.92 -16.29 -0.59
N ILE A 107 -1.64 -15.89 -0.47
CA ILE A 107 -0.80 -15.55 -1.63
C ILE A 107 -0.66 -16.73 -2.59
N ALA A 108 -0.42 -17.94 -2.07
CA ALA A 108 -0.29 -19.15 -2.88
C ALA A 108 -1.57 -19.51 -3.66
N CYS A 109 -2.74 -19.04 -3.21
CA CYS A 109 -4.01 -19.23 -3.89
C CYS A 109 -4.28 -18.22 -5.03
N SER A 110 -3.35 -17.31 -5.35
CA SER A 110 -3.54 -16.29 -6.41
C SER A 110 -3.92 -16.88 -7.77
N GLY A 111 -3.44 -18.11 -8.07
CA GLY A 111 -3.79 -18.83 -9.30
C GLY A 111 -5.26 -19.25 -9.40
N PHE A 112 -6.06 -19.09 -8.34
CA PHE A 112 -7.47 -19.48 -8.30
C PHE A 112 -8.34 -18.37 -8.91
N ILE A 113 -7.88 -17.12 -8.90
CA ILE A 113 -8.64 -15.94 -9.34
C ILE A 113 -9.37 -16.14 -10.68
N PRO A 114 -8.73 -16.66 -11.76
CA PRO A 114 -9.43 -16.84 -13.04
C PRO A 114 -10.62 -17.80 -12.94
N ILE A 115 -10.45 -18.92 -12.21
CA ILE A 115 -11.48 -19.95 -12.05
C ILE A 115 -12.61 -19.44 -11.15
N LEU A 116 -12.26 -18.73 -10.07
CA LEU A 116 -13.27 -18.16 -9.18
C LEU A 116 -14.08 -17.08 -9.90
N LEU A 117 -13.46 -16.25 -10.74
CA LEU A 117 -14.18 -15.29 -11.58
C LEU A 117 -15.12 -15.98 -12.57
N GLU A 118 -14.70 -17.10 -13.19
CA GLU A 118 -15.55 -17.92 -14.05
C GLU A 118 -16.78 -18.43 -13.30
N PHE A 119 -16.61 -18.91 -12.06
CA PHE A 119 -17.73 -19.30 -11.20
C PHE A 119 -18.68 -18.12 -10.98
N LEU A 120 -18.17 -16.94 -10.63
CA LEU A 120 -19.01 -15.77 -10.35
C LEU A 120 -19.82 -15.27 -11.56
N THR A 121 -19.38 -15.60 -12.78
CA THR A 121 -20.08 -15.27 -14.04
C THR A 121 -21.04 -16.35 -14.53
N ASN A 122 -21.07 -17.51 -13.88
CA ASN A 122 -21.95 -18.60 -14.29
C ASN A 122 -23.39 -18.31 -13.88
N GLU A 123 -24.31 -18.27 -14.86
CA GLU A 123 -25.72 -17.97 -14.61
C GLU A 123 -26.41 -19.00 -13.70
N CYS A 124 -25.96 -20.26 -13.70
CA CYS A 124 -26.49 -21.30 -12.81
C CYS A 124 -26.30 -20.93 -11.33
N LEU A 125 -25.18 -20.31 -10.98
CA LEU A 125 -24.86 -19.88 -9.62
C LEU A 125 -25.64 -18.64 -9.16
N LEU A 126 -26.29 -17.93 -10.08
CA LEU A 126 -27.16 -16.78 -9.80
C LEU A 126 -28.63 -17.21 -9.69
N SER A 127 -28.94 -18.48 -9.97
CA SER A 127 -30.26 -19.06 -9.75
C SER A 127 -30.46 -19.38 -8.26
N SER A 128 -31.72 -19.35 -7.81
CA SER A 128 -32.14 -19.34 -6.40
C SER A 128 -31.94 -20.65 -5.62
N ASP A 129 -30.96 -21.48 -6.00
CA ASP A 129 -30.57 -22.67 -5.25
C ASP A 129 -29.65 -22.29 -4.07
N GLU A 130 -30.08 -22.65 -2.85
CA GLU A 130 -29.36 -22.39 -1.60
C GLU A 130 -27.99 -23.08 -1.55
N GLU A 131 -27.80 -24.18 -2.30
CA GLU A 131 -26.50 -24.86 -2.36
C GLU A 131 -25.49 -24.07 -3.19
N ASP A 132 -25.86 -23.65 -4.39
CA ASP A 132 -24.98 -22.92 -5.30
C ASP A 132 -24.55 -21.55 -4.75
N GLU A 133 -25.43 -20.86 -4.01
CA GLU A 133 -25.06 -19.64 -3.27
C GLU A 133 -23.87 -19.87 -2.32
N LYS A 134 -23.72 -21.09 -1.76
CA LYS A 134 -22.58 -21.43 -0.88
C LYS A 134 -21.26 -21.42 -1.64
N LEU A 135 -21.20 -21.98 -2.85
CA LEU A 135 -19.98 -21.96 -3.67
C LEU A 135 -19.66 -20.54 -4.12
N TYR A 136 -20.68 -19.75 -4.47
CA TYR A 136 -20.51 -18.33 -4.79
C TYR A 136 -19.90 -17.56 -3.63
N LYS A 137 -20.47 -17.75 -2.43
CA LYS A 137 -19.99 -17.14 -1.19
C LYS A 137 -18.56 -17.57 -0.86
N LEU A 138 -18.23 -18.86 -0.95
CA LEU A 138 -16.88 -19.36 -0.73
C LEU A 138 -15.87 -18.72 -1.70
N SER A 139 -16.25 -18.61 -2.97
CA SER A 139 -15.42 -17.99 -4.01
C SER A 139 -15.09 -16.54 -3.69
N LEU A 140 -16.09 -15.73 -3.33
CA LEU A 140 -15.87 -14.34 -2.93
C LEU A 140 -15.02 -14.22 -1.66
N ASN A 141 -15.24 -15.06 -0.66
CA ASN A 141 -14.46 -14.99 0.57
C ASN A 141 -12.98 -15.37 0.36
N ILE A 142 -12.69 -16.38 -0.47
CA ILE A 142 -11.31 -16.71 -0.84
C ILE A 142 -10.67 -15.55 -1.60
N MET A 143 -11.38 -14.98 -2.57
CA MET A 143 -10.90 -13.80 -3.29
C MET A 143 -10.65 -12.62 -2.35
N ASN A 144 -11.50 -12.41 -1.34
CA ASN A 144 -11.30 -11.37 -0.32
C ASN A 144 -9.99 -11.60 0.46
N ASN A 145 -9.74 -12.83 0.92
CA ASN A 145 -8.51 -13.15 1.65
C ASN A 145 -7.26 -12.95 0.78
N ILE A 146 -7.32 -13.33 -0.50
CA ILE A 146 -6.23 -13.10 -1.46
C ILE A 146 -6.03 -11.58 -1.64
N ALA A 147 -7.10 -10.82 -1.86
CA ALA A 147 -7.05 -9.38 -2.17
C ALA A 147 -6.44 -8.52 -1.05
N HIS A 148 -6.55 -8.95 0.21
CA HIS A 148 -5.91 -8.27 1.35
C HIS A 148 -4.37 -8.39 1.34
N GLN A 149 -3.81 -9.29 0.52
CA GLN A 149 -2.37 -9.45 0.37
C GLN A 149 -1.86 -8.51 -0.73
N PRO A 150 -1.03 -7.50 -0.43
CA PRO A 150 -0.60 -6.50 -1.40
C PRO A 150 0.04 -7.09 -2.67
N GLU A 151 0.79 -8.18 -2.54
CA GLU A 151 1.51 -8.86 -3.63
C GLU A 151 0.56 -9.43 -4.70
N THR A 152 -0.71 -9.66 -4.35
CA THR A 152 -1.64 -10.39 -5.20
C THR A 152 -2.44 -9.49 -6.14
N LYS A 153 -2.40 -8.17 -5.94
CA LYS A 153 -3.18 -7.19 -6.74
C LYS A 153 -2.92 -7.29 -8.24
N VAL A 154 -1.68 -7.61 -8.62
CA VAL A 154 -1.30 -7.87 -10.03
C VAL A 154 -2.14 -8.97 -10.67
N TYR A 155 -2.47 -10.04 -9.94
CA TYR A 155 -3.25 -11.15 -10.48
C TYR A 155 -4.71 -10.74 -10.72
N PHE A 156 -5.30 -9.92 -9.85
CA PHE A 156 -6.64 -9.35 -10.08
C PHE A 156 -6.66 -8.44 -11.32
N GLN A 157 -5.62 -7.61 -11.49
CA GLN A 157 -5.50 -6.72 -12.65
C GLN A 157 -5.35 -7.50 -13.96
N GLN A 158 -4.49 -8.52 -13.99
CA GLN A 158 -4.28 -9.37 -15.17
C GLN A 158 -5.58 -10.05 -15.64
N ASN A 159 -6.48 -10.39 -14.71
CA ASN A 159 -7.75 -11.04 -14.99
C ASN A 159 -8.93 -10.07 -15.12
N GLN A 160 -8.69 -8.74 -15.17
CA GLN A 160 -9.73 -7.71 -15.25
C GLN A 160 -10.80 -7.86 -14.15
N ALA A 161 -10.41 -8.34 -12.96
CA ALA A 161 -11.32 -8.76 -11.91
C ALA A 161 -12.25 -7.62 -11.45
N SER A 162 -11.73 -6.39 -11.35
CA SER A 162 -12.51 -5.20 -10.97
C SER A 162 -13.73 -4.97 -11.88
N LYS A 163 -13.56 -5.19 -13.19
CA LYS A 163 -14.63 -5.03 -14.19
C LYS A 163 -15.66 -6.15 -14.08
N ILE A 164 -15.21 -7.39 -13.97
CA ILE A 164 -16.08 -8.56 -13.83
C ILE A 164 -16.89 -8.46 -12.54
N LEU A 165 -16.22 -8.21 -11.42
CA LEU A 165 -16.84 -8.04 -10.10
C LEU A 165 -17.87 -6.93 -10.09
N LYS A 166 -17.59 -5.77 -10.72
CA LYS A 166 -18.59 -4.70 -10.81
C LYS A 166 -19.80 -5.14 -11.63
N ASN A 167 -19.60 -5.82 -12.75
CA ASN A 167 -20.70 -6.28 -13.60
C ASN A 167 -21.62 -7.27 -12.88
N VAL A 168 -21.07 -8.24 -12.13
CA VAL A 168 -21.89 -9.24 -11.43
C VAL A 168 -22.77 -8.62 -10.34
N THR A 169 -22.42 -7.44 -9.79
CA THR A 169 -23.27 -6.76 -8.80
C THR A 169 -24.68 -6.44 -9.33
N HIS A 170 -24.86 -6.32 -10.66
CA HIS A 170 -26.16 -6.09 -11.27
C HIS A 170 -27.06 -7.33 -11.29
N SER A 171 -26.46 -8.53 -11.20
CA SER A 171 -27.16 -9.81 -11.25
C SER A 171 -27.37 -10.43 -9.86
N ILE A 172 -26.62 -9.97 -8.86
CA ILE A 172 -26.72 -10.47 -7.49
C ILE A 172 -27.92 -9.81 -6.78
N GLU A 173 -28.86 -10.60 -6.28
CA GLU A 173 -29.94 -10.11 -5.41
C GLU A 173 -29.49 -10.01 -3.94
N SER A 174 -28.70 -10.97 -3.46
CA SER A 174 -28.25 -11.07 -2.06
C SER A 174 -27.37 -9.87 -1.65
N GLU A 175 -27.87 -9.06 -0.71
CA GLU A 175 -27.14 -7.92 -0.13
C GLU A 175 -25.76 -8.32 0.41
N HIS A 176 -25.67 -9.49 1.04
CA HIS A 176 -24.41 -9.96 1.61
C HIS A 176 -23.37 -10.29 0.54
N LEU A 177 -23.78 -10.91 -0.56
CA LEU A 177 -22.89 -11.19 -1.68
C LEU A 177 -22.42 -9.88 -2.34
N LYS A 178 -23.30 -8.87 -2.48
CA LYS A 178 -22.87 -7.52 -2.92
C LYS A 178 -21.81 -6.95 -1.98
N VAL A 179 -22.00 -7.03 -0.65
CA VAL A 179 -21.00 -6.57 0.32
C VAL A 179 -19.65 -7.28 0.15
N LEU A 180 -19.65 -8.60 -0.04
CA LEU A 180 -18.41 -9.36 -0.29
C LEU A 180 -17.71 -8.91 -1.58
N VAL A 181 -18.46 -8.63 -2.65
CA VAL A 181 -17.90 -8.06 -3.87
C VAL A 181 -17.24 -6.70 -3.59
N TYR A 182 -17.90 -5.81 -2.85
CA TYR A 182 -17.35 -4.49 -2.54
C TYR A 182 -16.16 -4.53 -1.58
N LEU A 183 -16.10 -5.51 -0.66
CA LEU A 183 -14.90 -5.77 0.16
C LEU A 183 -13.69 -6.09 -0.74
N ILE A 184 -13.85 -6.98 -1.72
CA ILE A 184 -12.78 -7.29 -2.68
C ILE A 184 -12.44 -6.05 -3.52
N LEU A 185 -13.44 -5.38 -4.08
CA LEU A 185 -13.24 -4.19 -4.90
C LEU A 185 -12.47 -3.11 -4.14
N ALA A 186 -12.79 -2.86 -2.87
CA ALA A 186 -12.10 -1.87 -2.03
C ALA A 186 -10.59 -2.15 -1.88
N GLN A 187 -10.17 -3.41 -1.96
CA GLN A 187 -8.78 -3.83 -1.86
C GLN A 187 -8.02 -3.78 -3.20
N ILE A 188 -8.69 -4.15 -4.30
CA ILE A 188 -8.04 -4.34 -5.62
C ILE A 188 -8.13 -3.13 -6.53
N ILE A 189 -9.15 -2.29 -6.36
CA ILE A 189 -9.37 -1.13 -7.22
C ILE A 189 -8.21 -0.15 -7.03
N ASN A 190 -7.61 0.22 -8.15
CA ASN A 190 -6.75 1.39 -8.19
C ASN A 190 -7.60 2.65 -8.35
N GLU A 191 -6.95 3.77 -8.19
CA GLU A 191 -7.63 5.04 -8.05
C GLU A 191 -8.40 5.48 -9.31
N ASN A 192 -7.95 5.08 -10.51
CA ASN A 192 -8.65 5.36 -11.78
C ASN A 192 -9.98 4.59 -11.90
N GLU A 193 -10.22 3.64 -11.02
CA GLU A 193 -11.39 2.75 -11.02
C GLU A 193 -12.30 3.01 -9.80
N PHE A 194 -12.08 4.11 -9.07
CA PHE A 194 -12.90 4.46 -7.89
C PHE A 194 -14.37 4.72 -8.20
N ASP A 195 -14.70 5.10 -9.42
CA ASP A 195 -16.06 5.16 -9.92
C ASP A 195 -16.79 3.80 -9.78
N LYS A 196 -16.07 2.67 -9.85
CA LYS A 196 -16.64 1.34 -9.62
C LYS A 196 -17.06 1.09 -8.17
N LEU A 197 -16.56 1.89 -7.21
CA LEU A 197 -17.03 1.88 -5.82
C LEU A 197 -18.28 2.73 -5.60
N ASN A 198 -18.81 3.39 -6.63
CA ASN A 198 -20.10 4.06 -6.50
C ASN A 198 -21.20 3.01 -6.31
N ASP A 199 -21.98 3.19 -5.25
CA ASP A 199 -23.14 2.36 -4.93
C ASP A 199 -24.42 3.19 -5.09
N PRO A 200 -25.06 3.17 -6.27
CA PRO A 200 -26.23 4.00 -6.55
C PRO A 200 -27.41 3.70 -5.63
N SER A 201 -27.62 2.42 -5.25
CA SER A 201 -28.76 2.00 -4.43
C SER A 201 -28.58 2.26 -2.94
N ASN A 202 -27.37 2.58 -2.48
CA ASN A 202 -27.00 2.76 -1.07
C ASN A 202 -27.07 1.47 -0.21
N GLU A 203 -27.52 0.36 -0.77
CA GLU A 203 -27.71 -0.91 -0.06
C GLU A 203 -26.39 -1.43 0.55
N VAL A 204 -25.26 -1.23 -0.13
CA VAL A 204 -23.96 -1.76 0.31
C VAL A 204 -23.43 -0.92 1.46
N ALA A 205 -23.46 0.41 1.35
CA ALA A 205 -23.00 1.27 2.43
C ALA A 205 -23.82 1.09 3.71
N GLU A 206 -25.16 0.99 3.59
CA GLU A 206 -26.06 0.68 4.70
C GLU A 206 -25.74 -0.69 5.33
N SER A 207 -25.56 -1.71 4.50
CA SER A 207 -25.22 -3.06 4.94
C SER A 207 -23.87 -3.10 5.67
N VAL A 208 -22.84 -2.47 5.14
CA VAL A 208 -21.51 -2.41 5.77
C VAL A 208 -21.58 -1.74 7.14
N VAL A 209 -22.27 -0.60 7.25
CA VAL A 209 -22.44 0.08 8.54
C VAL A 209 -23.22 -0.77 9.54
N ASN A 210 -24.26 -1.48 9.09
CA ASN A 210 -24.98 -2.42 9.93
C ASN A 210 -24.09 -3.60 10.37
N TYR A 211 -23.26 -4.15 9.47
CA TYR A 211 -22.38 -5.27 9.78
C TYR A 211 -21.27 -4.85 10.75
N ILE A 212 -20.77 -3.61 10.68
CA ILE A 212 -19.91 -3.03 11.72
C ILE A 212 -20.66 -3.02 13.05
N LYS A 213 -21.87 -2.44 13.14
CA LYS A 213 -22.67 -2.41 14.37
C LYS A 213 -22.87 -3.81 14.97
N GLU A 214 -23.20 -4.80 14.14
CA GLU A 214 -23.38 -6.19 14.57
C GLU A 214 -22.07 -6.87 15.01
N SER A 215 -20.96 -6.59 14.32
CA SER A 215 -19.64 -7.12 14.69
C SER A 215 -19.16 -6.56 16.04
N LEU A 216 -19.48 -5.31 16.37
CA LEU A 216 -19.17 -4.68 17.66
C LEU A 216 -19.94 -5.29 18.83
N LYS A 217 -21.13 -5.85 18.60
CA LYS A 217 -21.93 -6.58 19.59
C LYS A 217 -21.42 -8.02 19.81
N LYS A 218 -20.54 -8.50 18.93
CA LYS A 218 -19.96 -9.84 18.95
C LYS A 218 -18.45 -9.76 19.22
N GLU A 219 -17.74 -10.85 19.04
CA GLU A 219 -16.27 -10.94 19.13
C GLU A 219 -15.57 -10.26 17.92
N ARG A 220 -15.96 -9.02 17.58
CA ARG A 220 -15.37 -8.21 16.47
C ARG A 220 -15.37 -8.89 15.10
N ARG A 221 -16.33 -9.80 14.89
CA ARG A 221 -16.57 -10.50 13.62
C ARG A 221 -18.07 -10.64 13.36
N TYR A 222 -18.49 -10.47 12.11
CA TYR A 222 -19.87 -10.72 11.67
C TYR A 222 -19.89 -11.30 10.26
N LYS A 223 -20.67 -12.36 10.05
CA LYS A 223 -20.72 -13.15 8.81
C LYS A 223 -19.35 -13.63 8.29
N GLY A 224 -18.41 -13.88 9.21
CA GLY A 224 -17.06 -14.39 8.88
C GLY A 224 -16.00 -13.31 8.70
N ILE A 225 -16.39 -12.05 8.53
CA ILE A 225 -15.50 -10.91 8.27
C ILE A 225 -15.26 -10.11 9.55
N SER A 226 -14.04 -9.59 9.72
CA SER A 226 -13.67 -8.78 10.88
C SER A 226 -14.23 -7.36 10.84
N THR A 227 -14.36 -6.73 12.02
CA THR A 227 -14.73 -5.31 12.14
C THR A 227 -13.74 -4.42 11.37
N SER A 228 -12.44 -4.75 11.40
CA SER A 228 -11.40 -3.98 10.70
C SER A 228 -11.61 -3.97 9.19
N GLU A 229 -11.86 -5.12 8.57
CA GLU A 229 -12.09 -5.24 7.13
C GLU A 229 -13.33 -4.44 6.67
N TYR A 230 -14.43 -4.49 7.44
CA TYR A 230 -15.60 -3.68 7.14
C TYR A 230 -15.31 -2.18 7.23
N LEU A 231 -14.52 -1.75 8.23
CA LEU A 231 -14.12 -0.35 8.38
C LEU A 231 -13.20 0.12 7.26
N GLU A 232 -12.28 -0.74 6.81
CA GLU A 232 -11.41 -0.45 5.67
C GLU A 232 -12.22 -0.25 4.39
N CYS A 233 -13.15 -1.18 4.11
CA CYS A 233 -14.08 -1.07 2.99
C CYS A 233 -14.90 0.23 3.07
N LEU A 234 -15.48 0.55 4.24
CA LEU A 234 -16.23 1.78 4.44
C LEU A 234 -15.38 3.03 4.22
N ALA A 235 -14.13 3.03 4.68
CA ALA A 235 -13.19 4.13 4.47
C ALA A 235 -12.91 4.36 2.99
N LYS A 236 -12.78 3.29 2.19
CA LYS A 236 -12.63 3.35 0.73
C LYS A 236 -13.90 3.85 0.04
N LEU A 237 -15.06 3.37 0.44
CA LEU A 237 -16.35 3.85 -0.08
C LEU A 237 -16.54 5.36 0.17
N ALA A 238 -16.07 5.87 1.31
CA ALA A 238 -16.17 7.28 1.69
C ALA A 238 -15.30 8.24 0.85
N VAL A 239 -14.44 7.74 -0.04
CA VAL A 239 -13.59 8.58 -0.90
C VAL A 239 -14.43 9.34 -1.93
N THR A 240 -15.43 8.68 -2.52
CA THR A 240 -16.25 9.27 -3.60
C THR A 240 -17.26 10.27 -3.04
N LYS A 241 -17.51 11.36 -3.77
CA LYS A 241 -18.44 12.41 -3.32
C LYS A 241 -19.86 11.86 -3.12
N ASP A 242 -20.32 11.03 -4.06
CA ASP A 242 -21.68 10.48 -4.08
C ASP A 242 -21.97 9.59 -2.86
N ASN A 243 -20.96 8.86 -2.36
CA ASN A 243 -21.11 7.98 -1.22
C ASN A 243 -21.06 8.70 0.13
N LYS A 244 -20.44 9.89 0.23
CA LYS A 244 -20.24 10.55 1.54
C LYS A 244 -21.54 10.88 2.26
N ILE A 245 -22.49 11.51 1.56
CA ILE A 245 -23.79 11.88 2.13
C ILE A 245 -24.57 10.62 2.49
N LYS A 246 -24.59 9.64 1.58
CA LYS A 246 -25.23 8.34 1.76
C LYS A 246 -24.72 7.61 3.01
N ILE A 247 -23.39 7.50 3.15
CA ILE A 247 -22.73 6.92 4.32
C ILE A 247 -23.09 7.69 5.60
N TYR A 248 -23.14 9.03 5.54
CA TYR A 248 -23.53 9.84 6.68
C TYR A 248 -24.98 9.55 7.13
N GLU A 249 -25.92 9.42 6.19
CA GLU A 249 -27.34 9.17 6.46
C GLU A 249 -27.60 7.81 7.16
N THR A 250 -26.68 6.85 7.06
CA THR A 250 -26.73 5.57 7.82
C THR A 250 -26.55 5.73 9.34
N GLY A 251 -26.19 6.93 9.81
CA GLY A 251 -25.86 7.20 11.21
C GLY A 251 -24.47 6.72 11.62
N VAL A 252 -23.55 6.57 10.66
CA VAL A 252 -22.18 6.05 10.84
C VAL A 252 -21.37 6.78 11.92
N LEU A 253 -21.59 8.09 12.12
CA LEU A 253 -20.74 8.92 13.00
C LEU A 253 -20.76 8.46 14.46
N SER A 254 -21.92 7.98 14.94
CA SER A 254 -22.03 7.44 16.30
C SER A 254 -21.21 6.17 16.49
N VAL A 255 -21.20 5.31 15.46
CA VAL A 255 -20.42 4.06 15.43
C VAL A 255 -18.93 4.36 15.39
N LEU A 256 -18.49 5.29 14.53
CA LEU A 256 -17.08 5.70 14.46
C LEU A 256 -16.61 6.29 15.80
N LYS A 257 -17.43 7.14 16.42
CA LYS A 257 -17.13 7.71 17.75
C LYS A 257 -16.97 6.63 18.82
N GLN A 258 -17.84 5.62 18.82
CA GLN A 258 -17.75 4.47 19.72
C GLN A 258 -16.44 3.69 19.51
N ILE A 259 -16.03 3.45 18.26
CA ILE A 259 -14.78 2.76 17.93
C ILE A 259 -13.57 3.57 18.36
N LEU A 260 -13.55 4.88 18.06
CA LEU A 260 -12.45 5.77 18.44
C LEU A 260 -12.28 5.89 19.95
N GLY A 261 -13.37 5.77 20.72
CA GLY A 261 -13.33 5.75 22.19
C GLY A 261 -12.68 4.51 22.81
N ASN A 262 -12.44 3.44 22.04
CA ASN A 262 -11.85 2.20 22.53
C ASN A 262 -10.41 2.02 22.02
N SER A 263 -9.43 2.31 22.87
CA SER A 263 -8.00 2.23 22.53
C SER A 263 -7.43 0.82 22.40
N ALA A 264 -8.21 -0.23 22.67
CA ALA A 264 -7.75 -1.61 22.57
C ALA A 264 -7.57 -2.08 21.12
N PHE A 265 -8.19 -1.42 20.13
CA PHE A 265 -8.24 -1.86 18.74
C PHE A 265 -7.65 -0.80 17.79
N GLY A 266 -6.33 -0.64 17.82
CA GLY A 266 -5.64 0.42 17.06
C GLY A 266 -5.87 0.39 15.54
N GLU A 267 -5.97 -0.80 14.95
CA GLU A 267 -6.23 -0.96 13.51
C GLU A 267 -7.64 -0.48 13.13
N GLU A 268 -8.66 -0.87 13.91
CA GLU A 268 -10.04 -0.40 13.73
C GLU A 268 -10.12 1.12 13.90
N GLN A 269 -9.43 1.68 14.90
CA GLN A 269 -9.35 3.13 15.08
C GLN A 269 -8.69 3.81 13.88
N ASN A 270 -7.66 3.20 13.29
CA ASN A 270 -6.96 3.74 12.12
C ASN A 270 -7.87 3.80 10.88
N HIS A 271 -8.64 2.74 10.62
CA HIS A 271 -9.64 2.72 9.55
C HIS A 271 -10.79 3.68 9.83
N ALA A 272 -11.26 3.77 11.09
CA ALA A 272 -12.29 4.72 11.49
C ALA A 272 -11.85 6.19 11.29
N LEU A 273 -10.61 6.54 11.64
CA LEU A 273 -10.03 7.86 11.36
C LEU A 273 -9.94 8.14 9.86
N THR A 274 -9.55 7.14 9.06
CA THR A 274 -9.49 7.28 7.59
C THR A 274 -10.87 7.57 7.01
N CYS A 275 -11.88 6.78 7.40
CA CYS A 275 -13.27 6.97 6.98
C CYS A 275 -13.77 8.36 7.36
N LEU A 276 -13.56 8.76 8.61
CA LEU A 276 -13.96 10.05 9.14
C LEU A 276 -13.30 11.21 8.40
N TRP A 277 -12.00 11.11 8.11
CA TRP A 277 -11.31 12.15 7.37
C TRP A 277 -11.88 12.31 5.97
N ASN A 278 -12.14 11.21 5.28
CA ASN A 278 -12.78 11.22 3.96
C ASN A 278 -14.17 11.89 3.99
N LEU A 279 -14.98 11.57 5.00
CA LEU A 279 -16.30 12.18 5.22
C LEU A 279 -16.22 13.68 5.56
N SER A 280 -15.20 14.11 6.30
CA SER A 280 -15.05 15.50 6.74
C SER A 280 -14.85 16.52 5.61
N TYR A 281 -14.51 16.05 4.40
CA TYR A 281 -14.41 16.87 3.19
C TYR A 281 -15.78 17.20 2.56
N GLU A 282 -16.88 16.65 3.06
CA GLU A 282 -18.22 17.04 2.65
C GLU A 282 -18.74 18.15 3.58
N GLU A 283 -19.17 19.28 3.00
CA GLU A 283 -19.44 20.53 3.73
C GLU A 283 -20.46 20.32 4.87
N LYS A 284 -21.56 19.63 4.59
CA LYS A 284 -22.61 19.33 5.57
C LYS A 284 -22.08 18.52 6.75
N ILE A 285 -21.24 17.51 6.49
CA ILE A 285 -20.68 16.63 7.52
C ILE A 285 -19.63 17.38 8.32
N CYS A 286 -18.77 18.16 7.65
CA CYS A 286 -17.75 19.00 8.25
C CYS A 286 -18.36 19.92 9.33
N ASP A 287 -19.46 20.58 8.98
CA ASP A 287 -20.18 21.50 9.85
C ASP A 287 -20.78 20.83 11.09
N ILE A 288 -21.25 19.59 10.96
CA ILE A 288 -21.78 18.80 12.07
C ILE A 288 -20.65 18.40 13.01
N LEU A 289 -19.56 17.87 12.45
CA LEU A 289 -18.38 17.45 13.21
C LEU A 289 -17.73 18.61 13.98
N LYS A 290 -17.67 19.82 13.38
CA LYS A 290 -17.18 21.03 14.07
C LYS A 290 -17.95 21.35 15.35
N ARG A 291 -19.26 21.10 15.37
CA ARG A 291 -20.13 21.42 16.51
C ARG A 291 -20.12 20.32 17.58
N ASP A 292 -19.66 19.11 17.27
CA ASP A 292 -19.53 18.01 18.24
C ASP A 292 -18.27 18.19 19.10
N LYS A 293 -18.46 18.81 20.27
CA LYS A 293 -17.38 19.06 21.24
C LYS A 293 -16.72 17.77 21.75
N GLU A 294 -17.51 16.73 21.99
CA GLU A 294 -17.01 15.47 22.52
C GLU A 294 -16.14 14.78 21.48
N PHE A 295 -16.57 14.81 20.21
CA PHE A 295 -15.79 14.28 19.11
C PHE A 295 -14.45 15.00 18.91
N ASN A 296 -14.46 16.35 18.96
CA ASN A 296 -13.23 17.14 18.91
C ASN A 296 -12.29 16.80 20.06
N GLN A 297 -12.82 16.54 21.27
CA GLN A 297 -12.00 16.11 22.40
C GLN A 297 -11.35 14.74 22.14
N THR A 298 -12.11 13.78 21.62
CA THR A 298 -11.57 12.45 21.25
C THR A 298 -10.45 12.58 20.22
N LEU A 299 -10.62 13.40 19.18
CA LEU A 299 -9.57 13.66 18.18
C LEU A 299 -8.34 14.32 18.78
N CYS A 300 -8.51 15.31 19.67
CA CYS A 300 -7.40 15.94 20.38
C CYS A 300 -6.63 14.95 21.24
N ASN A 301 -7.34 14.06 21.95
CA ASN A 301 -6.71 13.00 22.74
C ASN A 301 -5.90 12.05 21.86
N ILE A 302 -6.46 11.57 20.74
CA ILE A 302 -5.75 10.70 19.80
C ILE A 302 -4.51 11.41 19.23
N ARG A 303 -4.66 12.67 18.80
CA ARG A 303 -3.56 13.47 18.25
C ARG A 303 -2.38 13.59 19.23
N ASN A 304 -2.66 13.80 20.51
CA ASN A 304 -1.64 14.12 21.50
C ASN A 304 -1.12 12.90 22.26
N MET A 305 -1.91 11.82 22.37
CA MET A 305 -1.64 10.70 23.30
C MET A 305 -1.57 9.33 22.62
N SER A 306 -1.99 9.17 21.35
CA SER A 306 -1.93 7.87 20.67
C SER A 306 -0.48 7.39 20.52
N PRO A 307 -0.16 6.10 20.74
CA PRO A 307 1.17 5.57 20.44
C PRO A 307 1.44 5.45 18.93
N SER A 308 0.41 5.50 18.08
CA SER A 308 0.56 5.42 16.62
C SER A 308 0.69 6.81 16.00
N GLU A 309 1.86 7.12 15.46
CA GLU A 309 2.13 8.38 14.75
C GLU A 309 1.18 8.57 13.55
N GLU A 310 0.83 7.49 12.85
CA GLU A 310 -0.12 7.54 11.74
C GLU A 310 -1.50 8.02 12.22
N MET A 311 -1.99 7.50 13.34
CA MET A 311 -3.25 7.93 13.94
C MET A 311 -3.18 9.37 14.45
N GLN A 312 -2.04 9.78 15.04
CA GLN A 312 -1.83 11.17 15.45
C GLN A 312 -1.95 12.12 14.25
N LYS A 313 -1.31 11.78 13.12
CA LYS A 313 -1.37 12.53 11.86
C LYS A 313 -2.78 12.59 11.30
N LYS A 314 -3.52 11.48 11.25
CA LYS A 314 -4.92 11.45 10.78
C LYS A 314 -5.82 12.32 11.67
N ALA A 315 -5.69 12.21 12.99
CA ALA A 315 -6.46 13.03 13.93
C ALA A 315 -6.13 14.53 13.79
N ALA A 316 -4.85 14.88 13.61
CA ALA A 316 -4.45 16.25 13.31
C ALA A 316 -5.05 16.75 11.99
N GLY A 317 -5.03 15.92 10.95
CA GLY A 317 -5.58 16.22 9.63
C GLY A 317 -7.07 16.52 9.67
N ILE A 318 -7.84 15.68 10.37
CA ILE A 318 -9.27 15.90 10.58
C ILE A 318 -9.50 17.22 11.32
N LEU A 319 -8.81 17.46 12.44
CA LEU A 319 -8.97 18.69 13.22
C LEU A 319 -8.68 19.95 12.40
N PHE A 320 -7.70 19.89 11.50
CA PHE A 320 -7.40 20.99 10.58
C PHE A 320 -8.46 21.13 9.49
N THR A 321 -8.94 20.03 8.91
CA THR A 321 -10.06 20.07 7.97
C THR A 321 -11.30 20.73 8.60
N LEU A 322 -11.58 20.42 9.86
CA LEU A 322 -12.69 21.01 10.61
C LEU A 322 -12.46 22.50 10.92
N ASN A 323 -11.30 22.86 11.47
CA ASN A 323 -11.09 24.20 12.02
C ASN A 323 -10.53 25.21 11.03
N ASP A 324 -9.62 24.79 10.17
CA ASP A 324 -8.73 25.69 9.43
C ASP A 324 -8.96 25.68 7.93
N LEU A 325 -9.66 24.70 7.34
CA LEU A 325 -10.18 24.84 5.97
C LEU A 325 -11.43 25.74 5.91
N GLY A 326 -12.18 25.88 7.01
CA GLY A 326 -13.41 26.70 7.07
C GLY A 326 -13.27 28.20 7.45
N LYS A 327 -12.15 28.64 8.03
CA LYS A 327 -11.96 30.06 8.44
C LYS A 327 -11.75 31.00 7.24
N LYS A 328 -12.22 32.24 7.26
CA LYS A 328 -11.68 33.25 6.31
C LYS A 328 -10.20 33.50 6.66
N VAL A 329 -9.33 33.51 5.65
CA VAL A 329 -7.91 33.84 5.84
C VAL A 329 -7.83 35.26 6.38
N ASP A 330 -7.21 35.44 7.55
CA ASP A 330 -7.07 36.77 8.15
C ASP A 330 -6.08 37.56 7.29
N SER A 331 -6.51 38.70 6.75
CA SER A 331 -5.73 39.52 5.80
C SER A 331 -4.49 40.17 6.44
N LYS A 332 -4.27 39.94 7.74
CA LYS A 332 -3.11 40.41 8.51
C LYS A 332 -1.97 39.39 8.62
N ILE A 333 -2.10 38.15 8.13
CA ILE A 333 -0.98 37.20 8.12
C ILE A 333 0.07 37.70 7.12
N GLN A 334 1.20 38.18 7.65
CA GLN A 334 2.33 38.63 6.85
C GLN A 334 3.10 37.39 6.36
N LEU A 335 2.64 36.80 5.26
CA LEU A 335 3.26 35.63 4.62
C LEU A 335 4.66 36.01 4.15
N LYS A 336 5.68 35.30 4.60
CA LYS A 336 7.06 35.65 4.26
C LYS A 336 7.38 35.37 2.78
N ASN A 337 6.68 34.41 2.15
CA ASN A 337 6.85 34.03 0.73
C ASN A 337 8.32 33.77 0.37
N ASN A 338 8.95 32.83 1.07
CA ASN A 338 10.40 32.64 1.02
C ASN A 338 10.87 31.42 0.23
N HIS A 339 9.97 30.52 -0.17
CA HIS A 339 10.38 29.22 -0.73
C HIS A 339 9.39 28.67 -1.75
N VAL A 340 9.88 27.75 -2.58
CA VAL A 340 9.08 26.88 -3.44
C VAL A 340 8.71 25.63 -2.64
N MET A 341 7.42 25.39 -2.41
CA MET A 341 6.94 24.17 -1.76
C MET A 341 6.67 23.09 -2.80
N ILE A 342 7.19 21.88 -2.59
CA ILE A 342 6.89 20.70 -3.39
C ILE A 342 5.96 19.80 -2.59
N SER A 343 4.70 19.75 -3.00
CA SER A 343 3.72 18.79 -2.47
C SER A 343 3.65 17.59 -3.39
N TYR A 344 3.84 16.39 -2.84
CA TYR A 344 3.91 15.15 -3.60
C TYR A 344 3.46 13.95 -2.75
N ASN A 345 3.09 12.86 -3.42
CA ASN A 345 2.94 11.57 -2.76
C ASN A 345 4.27 10.79 -2.82
N TRP A 346 4.57 10.00 -1.78
CA TRP A 346 5.79 9.19 -1.68
C TRP A 346 6.15 8.38 -2.95
N ALA A 347 5.16 7.88 -3.68
CA ALA A 347 5.42 7.14 -4.92
C ALA A 347 6.10 7.96 -6.04
N SER A 348 6.06 9.30 -5.94
CA SER A 348 6.75 10.22 -6.86
C SER A 348 8.06 10.77 -6.28
N ARG A 349 8.54 10.23 -5.16
CA ARG A 349 9.68 10.76 -4.38
C ARG A 349 10.93 10.97 -5.24
N ASP A 350 11.34 9.97 -6.00
CA ASP A 350 12.60 10.04 -6.74
C ASP A 350 12.63 11.19 -7.74
N VAL A 351 11.52 11.41 -8.44
CA VAL A 351 11.38 12.53 -9.39
C VAL A 351 11.31 13.86 -8.65
N CYS A 352 10.57 13.93 -7.55
CA CYS A 352 10.43 15.16 -6.75
C CYS A 352 11.74 15.57 -6.08
N LEU A 353 12.58 14.61 -5.67
CA LEU A 353 13.93 14.89 -5.17
C LEU A 353 14.85 15.44 -6.27
N LYS A 354 14.77 14.91 -7.49
CA LYS A 354 15.51 15.50 -8.62
C LYS A 354 15.07 16.94 -8.92
N ILE A 355 13.76 17.20 -8.89
CA ILE A 355 13.21 18.56 -9.05
C ILE A 355 13.72 19.49 -7.94
N LYS A 356 13.71 19.02 -6.69
CA LYS A 356 14.25 19.75 -5.53
C LYS A 356 15.71 20.10 -5.74
N ASP A 357 16.53 19.13 -6.14
CA ASP A 357 17.98 19.33 -6.30
C ASP A 357 18.29 20.30 -7.46
N ASP A 358 17.56 20.21 -8.58
CA ASP A 358 17.70 21.15 -9.70
C ASP A 358 17.28 22.58 -9.28
N LEU A 359 16.16 22.76 -8.58
CA LEU A 359 15.76 24.07 -8.01
C LEU A 359 16.81 24.62 -7.04
N LYS A 360 17.31 23.80 -6.11
CA LYS A 360 18.34 24.24 -5.15
C LYS A 360 19.63 24.65 -5.84
N SER A 361 20.07 23.90 -6.86
CA SER A 361 21.28 24.22 -7.65
C SER A 361 21.19 25.60 -8.34
N ARG A 362 19.97 26.09 -8.57
CA ARG A 362 19.66 27.38 -9.19
C ARG A 362 19.35 28.50 -8.19
N GLY A 363 19.53 28.25 -6.90
CA GLY A 363 19.41 29.26 -5.84
C GLY A 363 18.02 29.40 -5.21
N TYR A 364 17.04 28.58 -5.59
CA TYR A 364 15.72 28.61 -4.94
C TYR A 364 15.79 27.99 -3.54
N GLN A 365 15.14 28.62 -2.57
CA GLN A 365 14.80 27.94 -1.32
C GLN A 365 13.66 26.98 -1.61
N VAL A 366 13.84 25.70 -1.27
CA VAL A 366 12.87 24.64 -1.56
C VAL A 366 12.49 23.94 -0.27
N TRP A 367 11.19 23.90 -0.01
CA TRP A 367 10.61 23.06 1.02
C TRP A 367 9.99 21.83 0.38
N ILE A 368 10.30 20.67 0.92
CA ILE A 368 9.73 19.39 0.51
C ILE A 368 9.73 18.47 1.73
N ASP A 369 8.63 17.76 1.96
CA ASP A 369 8.60 16.76 3.01
C ASP A 369 9.29 15.47 2.51
N VAL A 370 10.61 15.36 2.71
CA VAL A 370 11.42 14.22 2.22
C VAL A 370 11.33 13.00 3.14
N GLU A 371 10.79 13.18 4.34
CA GLU A 371 10.81 12.19 5.41
C GLU A 371 9.41 12.00 5.98
N GLN A 372 8.67 11.00 5.47
CA GLN A 372 7.62 10.37 6.28
C GLN A 372 8.21 9.53 7.43
N ILE A 373 9.25 10.02 8.09
CA ILE A 373 9.89 9.36 9.24
C ILE A 373 10.07 10.42 10.33
N TYR A 374 9.22 10.33 11.36
CA TYR A 374 9.29 10.97 12.68
C TYR A 374 9.50 12.50 12.73
N GLY A 375 8.43 13.29 12.55
CA GLY A 375 8.37 14.61 13.22
C GLY A 375 7.81 15.83 12.48
N SER A 376 7.45 15.79 11.19
CA SER A 376 6.75 16.92 10.57
C SER A 376 5.31 16.99 11.09
N THR A 377 5.08 17.86 12.08
CA THR A 377 3.73 18.10 12.60
C THR A 377 2.89 18.81 11.54
N LEU A 378 1.56 18.64 11.59
CA LEU A 378 0.65 19.32 10.67
C LEU A 378 0.78 20.86 10.70
N ALA A 379 1.30 21.40 11.81
CA ALA A 379 1.68 22.81 11.93
C ALA A 379 2.85 23.18 11.00
N SER A 380 3.86 22.31 10.87
CA SER A 380 4.99 22.52 9.94
C SER A 380 4.56 22.45 8.47
N MET A 381 3.61 21.57 8.15
CA MET A 381 2.97 21.50 6.82
C MET A 381 2.19 22.79 6.54
N ALA A 382 1.35 23.24 7.47
CA ALA A 382 0.60 24.48 7.32
C ALA A 382 1.52 25.70 7.16
N GLU A 383 2.56 25.80 7.99
CA GLU A 383 3.57 26.86 7.92
C GLU A 383 4.32 26.84 6.57
N ALA A 384 4.60 25.65 6.02
CA ALA A 384 5.20 25.51 4.70
C ALA A 384 4.29 26.07 3.60
N VAL A 385 3.01 25.67 3.57
CA VAL A 385 2.05 26.21 2.59
C VAL A 385 1.91 27.72 2.76
N GLU A 386 1.73 28.22 3.99
CA GLU A 386 1.61 29.64 4.31
C GLU A 386 2.82 30.46 3.85
N ASN A 387 4.05 29.98 4.07
CA ASN A 387 5.25 30.73 3.73
C ASN A 387 5.78 30.45 2.31
N SER A 388 5.10 29.60 1.53
CA SER A 388 5.47 29.32 0.14
C SER A 388 5.13 30.48 -0.79
N SER A 389 6.06 30.84 -1.68
CA SER A 389 5.83 31.77 -2.79
C SER A 389 5.21 31.07 -4.00
N VAL A 390 5.52 29.78 -4.15
CA VAL A 390 5.04 28.90 -5.22
C VAL A 390 4.74 27.53 -4.65
N PHE A 391 3.61 26.95 -5.04
CA PHE A 391 3.20 25.59 -4.67
C PHE A 391 3.29 24.67 -5.90
N LEU A 392 4.33 23.84 -5.95
CA LEU A 392 4.49 22.80 -6.96
C LEU A 392 3.64 21.59 -6.56
N MET A 393 2.53 21.39 -7.27
CA MET A 393 1.58 20.32 -7.01
C MET A 393 1.94 19.12 -7.89
N CYS A 394 2.63 18.14 -7.32
CA CYS A 394 3.11 16.97 -8.03
C CYS A 394 2.00 15.93 -8.16
N VAL A 395 1.13 16.17 -9.13
CA VAL A 395 -0.08 15.40 -9.37
C VAL A 395 0.24 14.01 -9.91
N SER A 396 -0.32 13.03 -9.22
CA SER A 396 -0.41 11.64 -9.60
C SER A 396 -1.70 11.11 -9.00
N GLU A 397 -1.99 9.87 -9.30
CA GLU A 397 -3.20 9.21 -8.84
C GLU A 397 -3.10 8.96 -7.30
N LYS A 398 -1.93 8.54 -6.83
CA LYS A 398 -1.60 8.48 -5.38
C LYS A 398 -1.62 9.83 -4.67
N TYR A 399 -1.38 10.92 -5.39
CA TYR A 399 -1.57 12.27 -4.86
C TYR A 399 -3.07 12.57 -4.66
N TYR A 400 -3.92 12.19 -5.64
CA TYR A 400 -5.37 12.36 -5.58
C TYR A 400 -6.02 11.60 -4.40
N GLN A 401 -5.50 10.43 -4.07
CA GLN A 401 -5.97 9.58 -2.98
C GLN A 401 -5.56 10.05 -1.58
N SER A 402 -4.39 10.67 -1.46
CA SER A 402 -3.77 10.98 -0.18
C SER A 402 -4.53 12.10 0.53
N PRO A 403 -5.14 11.84 1.71
CA PRO A 403 -5.81 12.89 2.47
C PRO A 403 -4.85 14.00 2.89
N ASN A 404 -3.57 13.69 3.12
CA ASN A 404 -2.52 14.69 3.37
C ASN A 404 -2.31 15.61 2.15
N CYS A 405 -2.11 15.03 0.96
CA CYS A 405 -1.88 15.80 -0.26
C CYS A 405 -3.10 16.65 -0.64
N ARG A 406 -4.30 16.10 -0.40
CA ARG A 406 -5.56 16.84 -0.57
C ARG A 406 -5.65 18.01 0.40
N LEU A 407 -5.30 17.80 1.66
CA LEU A 407 -5.30 18.84 2.70
C LEU A 407 -4.36 19.99 2.32
N GLU A 408 -3.13 19.69 1.90
CA GLU A 408 -2.16 20.67 1.43
C GLU A 408 -2.68 21.42 0.20
N ALA A 409 -3.24 20.71 -0.78
CA ALA A 409 -3.77 21.31 -2.00
C ALA A 409 -4.94 22.25 -1.73
N GLU A 410 -5.94 21.81 -0.95
CA GLU A 410 -7.11 22.63 -0.60
C GLU A 410 -6.68 23.86 0.22
N TYR A 411 -5.71 23.70 1.11
CA TYR A 411 -5.18 24.81 1.89
C TYR A 411 -4.39 25.81 1.02
N ALA A 412 -3.58 25.32 0.08
CA ALA A 412 -2.89 26.17 -0.89
C ALA A 412 -3.88 26.97 -1.76
N VAL A 413 -4.96 26.34 -2.20
CA VAL A 413 -6.05 27.01 -2.94
C VAL A 413 -6.71 28.07 -2.09
N LYS A 414 -7.02 27.75 -0.84
CA LYS A 414 -7.62 28.69 0.11
C LYS A 414 -6.75 29.92 0.36
N LEU A 415 -5.44 29.73 0.49
CA LEU A 415 -4.45 30.80 0.63
C LEU A 415 -4.12 31.48 -0.71
N GLN A 416 -4.80 31.12 -1.80
CA GLN A 416 -4.60 31.63 -3.16
C GLN A 416 -3.14 31.54 -3.62
N LYS A 417 -2.46 30.45 -3.25
CA LYS A 417 -1.07 30.23 -3.63
C LYS A 417 -0.93 30.01 -5.14
N PRO A 418 0.15 30.51 -5.77
CA PRO A 418 0.47 30.17 -7.15
C PRO A 418 0.75 28.67 -7.28
N ILE A 419 -0.22 27.93 -7.80
CA ILE A 419 -0.14 26.47 -7.99
C ILE A 419 0.37 26.15 -9.38
N ILE A 420 1.46 25.39 -9.46
CA ILE A 420 2.02 24.86 -10.72
C ILE A 420 1.86 23.33 -10.70
N PRO A 421 0.96 22.76 -11.52
CA PRO A 421 0.75 21.31 -11.58
C PRO A 421 1.86 20.59 -12.35
N LEU A 422 2.46 19.59 -11.72
CA LEU A 422 3.50 18.74 -12.29
C LEU A 422 2.98 17.30 -12.37
N VAL A 423 2.79 16.76 -13.57
CA VAL A 423 2.19 15.43 -13.79
C VAL A 423 3.28 14.36 -13.66
N MET A 424 3.20 13.57 -12.59
CA MET A 424 4.19 12.55 -12.21
C MET A 424 3.86 11.13 -12.68
N GLN A 425 2.73 10.96 -13.36
CA GLN A 425 2.25 9.66 -13.81
C GLN A 425 1.92 9.70 -15.29
N GLN A 426 2.35 8.66 -16.00
CA GLN A 426 2.08 8.51 -17.43
C GLN A 426 0.56 8.37 -17.66
N ASP A 427 0.06 9.05 -18.68
CA ASP A 427 -1.34 9.01 -19.13
C ASP A 427 -2.37 9.39 -18.04
N TYR A 428 -1.93 10.08 -17.00
CA TYR A 428 -2.81 10.56 -15.93
C TYR A 428 -3.63 11.77 -16.36
N SER A 429 -4.94 11.70 -16.13
CA SER A 429 -5.89 12.79 -16.36
C SER A 429 -6.52 13.22 -15.04
N PRO A 430 -6.16 14.40 -14.51
CA PRO A 430 -6.70 14.86 -13.23
C PRO A 430 -8.22 15.05 -13.26
N HIS A 431 -8.90 14.44 -12.29
CA HIS A 431 -10.36 14.47 -12.17
C HIS A 431 -10.83 14.81 -10.75
N GLY A 432 -12.15 14.90 -10.53
CA GLY A 432 -12.72 15.13 -9.22
C GLY A 432 -12.24 16.43 -8.57
N TRP A 433 -11.90 16.38 -7.27
CA TRP A 433 -11.41 17.54 -6.52
C TRP A 433 -10.15 18.15 -7.14
N LEU A 434 -9.24 17.31 -7.63
CA LEU A 434 -7.97 17.77 -8.19
C LEU A 434 -8.19 18.45 -9.53
N GLY A 435 -9.03 17.88 -10.41
CA GLY A 435 -9.42 18.48 -11.69
C GLY A 435 -10.03 19.87 -11.55
N ILE A 436 -10.81 20.11 -10.49
CA ILE A 436 -11.34 21.45 -10.17
C ILE A 436 -10.22 22.43 -9.82
N ILE A 437 -9.27 22.01 -8.98
CA ILE A 437 -8.17 22.87 -8.51
C ILE A 437 -7.27 23.31 -9.67
N ILE A 438 -6.92 22.36 -10.54
CA ILE A 438 -5.94 22.60 -11.60
C ILE A 438 -6.58 23.01 -12.93
N GLY A 439 -7.92 22.98 -13.03
CA GLY A 439 -8.65 23.38 -14.23
C GLY A 439 -8.23 24.76 -14.74
N GLY A 440 -7.85 24.83 -16.01
CA GLY A 440 -7.36 26.07 -16.66
C GLY A 440 -5.90 26.42 -16.38
N LYS A 441 -5.13 25.56 -15.69
CA LYS A 441 -3.68 25.72 -15.50
C LYS A 441 -2.88 24.93 -16.54
N ILE A 442 -1.63 25.36 -16.78
CA ILE A 442 -0.68 24.64 -17.64
C ILE A 442 -0.06 23.49 -16.83
N TYR A 443 -0.01 22.29 -17.42
CA TYR A 443 0.56 21.10 -16.78
C TYR A 443 1.94 20.77 -17.34
N TYR A 444 2.88 20.42 -16.46
CA TYR A 444 4.23 20.02 -16.83
C TYR A 444 4.43 18.53 -16.59
N LYS A 445 4.68 17.75 -17.65
CA LYS A 445 4.77 16.28 -17.56
C LYS A 445 6.19 15.83 -17.22
N PHE A 446 6.30 15.03 -16.16
CA PHE A 446 7.53 14.38 -15.71
C PHE A 446 7.50 12.85 -15.87
N ALA A 447 6.40 12.29 -16.40
CA ALA A 447 6.27 10.87 -16.71
C ALA A 447 5.71 10.63 -18.13
N GLY A 448 6.22 9.59 -18.80
CA GLY A 448 5.85 9.18 -20.15
C GLY A 448 7.05 8.96 -21.08
N GLN A 449 6.86 8.19 -22.15
CA GLN A 449 7.93 7.69 -23.04
C GLN A 449 8.77 8.78 -23.75
N ARG A 450 8.28 10.02 -23.84
CA ARG A 450 8.95 11.13 -24.56
C ARG A 450 9.28 12.32 -23.66
N VAL A 451 9.28 12.13 -22.34
CA VAL A 451 9.57 13.23 -21.41
C VAL A 451 11.07 13.46 -21.32
N ASN A 452 11.51 14.69 -21.60
CA ASN A 452 12.85 15.16 -21.32
C ASN A 452 12.83 16.00 -20.04
N PHE A 453 13.47 15.49 -18.99
CA PHE A 453 13.49 16.13 -17.67
C PHE A 453 13.99 17.58 -17.73
N ASP A 454 15.15 17.82 -18.34
CA ASP A 454 15.79 19.14 -18.37
C ASP A 454 14.96 20.19 -19.12
N GLN A 455 14.31 19.79 -20.21
CA GLN A 455 13.43 20.65 -20.99
C GLN A 455 12.15 20.99 -20.22
N THR A 456 11.51 19.98 -19.60
CA THR A 456 10.33 20.21 -18.75
C THR A 456 10.71 21.11 -17.58
N MET A 457 11.84 20.83 -16.91
CA MET A 457 12.30 21.57 -15.75
C MET A 457 12.62 23.03 -16.10
N SER A 458 13.24 23.28 -17.26
CA SER A 458 13.45 24.64 -17.77
C SER A 458 12.14 25.40 -17.95
N SER A 459 11.06 24.72 -18.33
CA SER A 459 9.73 25.32 -18.48
C SER A 459 9.06 25.57 -17.13
N VAL A 460 9.21 24.64 -16.17
CA VAL A 460 8.76 24.81 -14.78
C VAL A 460 9.45 26.02 -14.14
N ILE A 461 10.76 26.17 -14.32
CA ILE A 461 11.53 27.30 -13.76
C ILE A 461 11.03 28.63 -14.31
N LYS A 462 10.71 28.71 -15.60
CA LYS A 462 10.11 29.91 -16.19
C LYS A 462 8.82 30.29 -15.49
N GLU A 463 7.98 29.30 -15.15
CA GLU A 463 6.72 29.54 -14.46
C GLU A 463 6.93 29.88 -12.98
N VAL A 464 7.86 29.21 -12.28
CA VAL A 464 8.26 29.53 -10.89
C VAL A 464 8.72 30.99 -10.78
N ASN A 465 9.53 31.46 -11.73
CA ASN A 465 10.05 32.83 -11.75
C ASN A 465 8.97 33.92 -11.90
N ARG A 466 7.76 33.58 -12.36
CA ARG A 466 6.67 34.55 -12.45
C ARG A 466 6.15 34.97 -11.07
N TYR A 467 6.39 34.14 -10.06
CA TYR A 467 5.83 34.27 -8.73
C TYR A 467 6.89 34.37 -7.64
N TYR A 468 8.06 33.76 -7.85
CA TYR A 468 9.16 33.77 -6.91
C TYR A 468 9.95 35.08 -7.02
N GLN A 469 9.71 36.03 -6.12
CA GLN A 469 10.49 37.27 -6.02
C GLN A 469 11.57 37.09 -4.96
N GLU A 470 12.85 37.27 -5.33
CA GLU A 470 13.92 37.37 -4.34
C GLU A 470 13.71 38.65 -3.49
N GLU A 471 13.64 38.51 -2.16
CA GLU A 471 14.05 39.62 -1.29
C GLU A 471 15.56 39.82 -1.47
N LYS A 472 15.96 40.67 -2.42
CA LYS A 472 17.36 41.12 -2.47
C LYS A 472 17.67 41.82 -1.15
N PRO A 473 18.68 41.39 -0.39
CA PRO A 473 19.07 42.09 0.83
C PRO A 473 19.40 43.53 0.45
N LYS A 474 18.70 44.50 1.06
CA LYS A 474 18.98 45.93 0.90
C LYS A 474 20.43 46.15 1.27
N SER A 475 21.31 46.34 0.28
CA SER A 475 22.66 46.84 0.52
C SER A 475 22.51 48.20 1.21
N ARG A 476 22.92 48.27 2.47
CA ARG A 476 23.19 49.55 3.12
C ARG A 476 24.36 50.17 2.35
N LEU A 477 24.07 51.00 1.35
CA LEU A 477 25.03 52.03 0.97
C LEU A 477 25.11 53.00 2.14
N SER A 478 26.13 52.81 2.97
CA SER A 478 26.60 53.79 3.93
C SER A 478 27.10 55.02 3.17
N ASN A 479 26.48 56.17 3.42
CA ASN A 479 27.07 57.48 3.16
C ASN A 479 28.45 57.55 3.83
N LEU A 480 29.52 57.51 3.04
CA LEU A 480 30.85 57.92 3.46
C LEU A 480 30.87 59.45 3.54
N ASN A 481 30.68 59.98 4.75
CA ASN A 481 31.28 61.25 5.12
C ASN A 481 32.63 60.94 5.76
N SER A 482 33.68 61.30 5.04
CA SER A 482 35.05 61.34 5.49
C SER A 482 35.27 62.50 6.47
N THR A 483 35.69 62.20 7.69
CA THR A 483 36.58 63.07 8.47
C THR A 483 37.38 62.24 9.46
N ASN A 484 38.70 62.35 9.32
CA ASN A 484 39.74 61.75 10.15
C ASN A 484 39.73 62.28 11.59
N SER A 485 40.04 61.42 12.57
CA SER A 485 41.04 61.69 13.62
C SER A 485 41.22 60.50 14.58
N SER A 486 42.41 59.91 14.52
CA SER A 486 43.28 59.43 15.63
C SER A 486 42.66 59.09 17.00
N ASN A 487 42.79 57.83 17.45
CA ASN A 487 43.79 57.43 18.47
C ASN A 487 43.71 55.95 18.91
N GLN A 488 44.92 55.39 19.07
CA GLN A 488 45.43 54.20 19.77
C GLN A 488 44.50 53.35 20.67
N SER A 489 44.57 52.01 20.55
CA SER A 489 45.29 51.11 21.50
C SER A 489 45.16 49.60 21.18
N ASN A 490 46.28 48.90 21.42
CA ASN A 490 46.60 47.46 21.52
C ASN A 490 45.57 46.63 22.37
N ASN A 491 45.44 45.29 22.41
CA ASN A 491 46.25 44.11 22.02
C ASN A 491 45.39 42.80 22.14
N LEU A 492 45.88 41.71 21.51
CA LEU A 492 45.70 40.24 21.71
C LEU A 492 44.95 39.74 22.98
N SER A 493 44.25 38.59 23.07
CA SER A 493 44.38 37.21 22.54
C SER A 493 43.12 36.45 23.07
N SER A 494 42.64 35.29 22.61
CA SER A 494 43.28 33.98 22.44
C SER A 494 42.30 32.98 21.82
N SER A 495 42.83 32.16 20.92
CA SER A 495 42.24 30.96 20.30
C SER A 495 42.13 29.81 21.30
N ASN A 496 41.19 28.87 21.08
CA ASN A 496 41.48 27.43 21.18
C ASN A 496 40.39 26.58 20.53
N THR A 497 40.84 25.80 19.55
CA THR A 497 40.23 24.66 18.85
C THR A 497 40.13 23.44 19.77
N TYR A 498 39.11 22.59 19.61
CA TYR A 498 39.22 21.17 20.00
C TYR A 498 38.47 20.21 19.06
N ASN A 499 39.19 19.14 18.75
CA ASN A 499 38.93 18.05 17.80
C ASN A 499 38.07 16.92 18.37
N ASN A 500 37.51 16.14 17.44
CA ASN A 500 36.96 14.79 17.58
C ASN A 500 37.96 13.75 18.14
N ASN A 501 37.44 12.70 18.81
CA ASN A 501 37.84 11.31 18.57
C ASN A 501 36.92 10.26 19.24
N LEU A 502 36.79 9.13 18.54
CA LEU A 502 36.07 7.88 18.85
C LEU A 502 36.92 6.88 19.66
N ASN A 503 36.22 5.91 20.29
CA ASN A 503 36.55 4.52 20.72
C ASN A 503 35.88 4.26 22.09
N GLY A 504 35.17 3.19 22.43
CA GLY A 504 34.97 1.85 21.87
C GLY A 504 35.08 0.84 23.04
N SER A 505 34.01 0.10 23.38
CA SER A 505 34.10 -1.14 24.21
C SER A 505 32.77 -1.93 24.25
N ASN A 506 32.83 -3.18 23.80
CA ASN A 506 31.78 -4.22 23.84
C ASN A 506 31.73 -4.94 25.19
N MET A 507 30.54 -5.43 25.59
CA MET A 507 30.39 -6.65 26.40
C MET A 507 28.98 -7.26 26.18
N THR A 508 28.94 -8.51 25.70
CA THR A 508 27.77 -9.37 25.53
C THR A 508 27.84 -10.54 26.52
N LEU A 509 26.67 -11.02 26.99
CA LEU A 509 26.49 -12.27 27.73
C LEU A 509 25.42 -13.13 27.05
N ASP A 510 25.78 -14.39 26.80
CA ASP A 510 25.08 -15.42 26.04
C ASP A 510 23.81 -15.99 26.69
N TYR A 511 22.83 -16.39 25.86
CA TYR A 511 22.04 -17.61 26.12
C TYR A 511 21.64 -18.30 24.80
N GLN A 512 22.26 -19.44 24.52
CA GLN A 512 22.02 -20.30 23.35
C GLN A 512 20.76 -21.16 23.52
N ARG A 513 20.02 -21.40 22.41
CA ARG A 513 19.33 -22.68 22.21
C ARG A 513 19.29 -23.07 20.73
N LYS A 514 19.98 -24.19 20.44
CA LYS A 514 20.19 -24.88 19.15
C LYS A 514 18.94 -25.58 18.64
N ILE A 515 18.69 -25.51 17.32
CA ILE A 515 18.30 -26.59 16.37
C ILE A 515 18.79 -26.09 15.00
N GLY A 516 19.82 -26.62 14.33
CA GLY A 516 19.91 -27.96 13.72
C GLY A 516 20.09 -27.81 12.20
N SER A 517 21.22 -27.25 11.78
CA SER A 517 21.63 -26.96 10.40
C SER A 517 21.94 -28.21 9.58
N PHE A 518 21.47 -28.28 8.33
CA PHE A 518 22.15 -29.03 7.27
C PHE A 518 23.28 -28.15 6.73
N SER A 519 24.51 -28.65 6.81
CA SER A 519 25.74 -27.92 6.48
C SER A 519 26.23 -28.27 5.09
N MET A 520 26.51 -27.24 4.28
CA MET A 520 27.79 -27.18 3.58
C MET A 520 28.30 -25.74 3.64
N LYS A 521 29.43 -25.57 4.35
CA LYS A 521 30.14 -24.32 4.55
C LYS A 521 30.86 -23.91 3.26
N GLN A 522 30.61 -22.68 2.81
CA GLN A 522 31.70 -21.77 2.50
C GLN A 522 31.49 -20.48 3.29
N SER A 523 32.52 -20.15 4.05
CA SER A 523 32.64 -19.01 4.92
C SER A 523 32.72 -17.71 4.11
N THR A 524 31.72 -16.85 4.26
CA THR A 524 31.89 -15.41 4.16
C THR A 524 31.40 -14.83 5.47
N GLU A 525 32.28 -14.11 6.15
CA GLU A 525 31.96 -13.24 7.28
C GLU A 525 30.65 -12.49 7.02
N SER A 526 29.81 -12.33 8.05
CA SER A 526 28.57 -11.56 7.98
C SER A 526 28.90 -10.08 7.79
N LEU A 527 29.30 -9.72 6.57
CA LEU A 527 29.27 -8.36 6.08
C LEU A 527 27.81 -7.94 6.06
N ASN A 528 27.55 -6.79 6.66
CA ASN A 528 26.27 -6.10 6.54
C ASN A 528 25.90 -6.06 5.05
N ALA A 529 24.79 -6.70 4.65
CA ALA A 529 24.34 -6.79 3.27
C ALA A 529 24.19 -5.42 2.59
N SER A 530 24.08 -4.33 3.35
CA SER A 530 24.09 -2.97 2.83
C SER A 530 25.47 -2.45 2.40
N GLU A 531 26.55 -3.10 2.83
CA GLU A 531 27.95 -2.80 2.47
C GLU A 531 28.47 -3.68 1.32
N TRP A 532 27.64 -4.59 0.82
CA TRP A 532 28.02 -5.49 -0.28
C TRP A 532 28.40 -4.73 -1.54
N THR A 533 29.53 -5.11 -2.14
CA THR A 533 29.91 -4.62 -3.45
C THR A 533 29.05 -5.27 -4.54
N THR A 534 29.06 -4.73 -5.75
CA THR A 534 28.38 -5.35 -6.90
C THR A 534 28.84 -6.79 -7.14
N LYS A 535 30.11 -7.10 -6.86
CA LYS A 535 30.65 -8.46 -6.97
C LYS A 535 30.00 -9.41 -5.95
N ASP A 536 29.77 -8.93 -4.72
CA ASP A 536 29.14 -9.72 -3.66
C ASP A 536 27.66 -9.98 -3.97
N VAL A 537 26.95 -8.98 -4.49
CA VAL A 537 25.57 -9.11 -4.96
C VAL A 537 25.45 -10.13 -6.10
N LYS A 538 26.38 -10.11 -7.07
CA LYS A 538 26.40 -11.11 -8.16
C LYS A 538 26.64 -12.52 -7.64
N ASN A 539 27.53 -12.69 -6.67
CA ASN A 539 27.77 -14.00 -6.04
C ASN A 539 26.52 -14.49 -5.29
N TRP A 540 25.82 -13.59 -4.59
CA TRP A 540 24.57 -13.91 -3.91
C TRP A 540 23.46 -14.31 -4.89
N LEU A 541 23.23 -13.54 -5.96
CA LEU A 541 22.25 -13.87 -7.00
C LEU A 541 22.56 -15.22 -7.69
N ASN A 542 23.84 -15.52 -7.95
CA ASN A 542 24.26 -16.84 -8.44
C ASN A 542 23.91 -17.96 -7.44
N SER A 543 24.09 -17.72 -6.13
CA SER A 543 23.73 -18.70 -5.08
C SER A 543 22.22 -19.01 -5.02
N LEU A 544 21.38 -18.07 -5.50
CA LEU A 544 19.94 -18.24 -5.60
C LEU A 544 19.49 -18.97 -6.88
N ASN A 545 20.42 -19.47 -7.70
CA ASN A 545 20.16 -19.98 -9.06
C ASN A 545 19.50 -18.92 -9.98
N LEU A 546 19.69 -17.64 -9.70
CA LEU A 546 19.25 -16.53 -10.56
C LEU A 546 20.35 -16.14 -11.57
N SER A 547 21.19 -17.10 -11.97
CA SER A 547 22.36 -16.85 -12.83
C SER A 547 21.96 -16.30 -14.20
N THR A 548 20.78 -16.64 -14.71
CA THR A 548 20.21 -16.09 -15.96
C THR A 548 20.09 -14.56 -15.94
N TRP A 549 20.01 -13.93 -14.77
CA TRP A 549 19.96 -12.47 -14.61
C TRP A 549 21.35 -11.82 -14.72
N ILE A 550 22.41 -12.63 -14.61
CA ILE A 550 23.81 -12.19 -14.58
C ILE A 550 24.50 -12.38 -15.93
N VAL A 551 24.02 -13.30 -16.78
CA VAL A 551 24.76 -13.72 -17.99
C VAL A 551 24.76 -12.65 -19.10
N ASP A 552 23.76 -11.77 -19.20
CA ASP A 552 23.69 -10.78 -20.30
C ASP A 552 22.93 -9.47 -19.97
N SER A 553 23.19 -8.82 -18.82
CA SER A 553 22.58 -7.49 -18.59
C SER A 553 23.44 -6.47 -17.85
N ASP A 554 23.57 -5.28 -18.45
CA ASP A 554 24.06 -4.03 -17.83
C ASP A 554 23.24 -3.60 -16.58
N ILE A 555 22.18 -4.36 -16.24
CA ILE A 555 21.20 -4.06 -15.18
C ILE A 555 21.77 -4.37 -13.79
N PHE A 556 22.49 -5.50 -13.65
CA PHE A 556 23.10 -5.92 -12.37
C PHE A 556 24.59 -5.54 -12.25
N ASP A 557 25.14 -4.87 -13.25
CA ASP A 557 26.53 -4.38 -13.24
C ASP A 557 26.78 -3.22 -12.29
N ASN A 558 25.71 -2.59 -11.78
CA ASN A 558 25.77 -1.46 -10.85
C ASN A 558 24.95 -1.67 -9.56
N VAL A 559 24.39 -2.86 -9.34
CA VAL A 559 23.58 -3.15 -8.14
C VAL A 559 24.50 -3.54 -6.99
N ASN A 560 24.57 -2.70 -5.97
CA ASN A 560 25.31 -2.95 -4.73
C ASN A 560 24.36 -3.19 -3.55
N GLY A 561 24.90 -3.51 -2.38
CA GLY A 561 24.14 -3.77 -1.16
C GLY A 561 23.20 -2.64 -0.74
N MET A 562 23.59 -1.38 -0.98
CA MET A 562 22.78 -0.21 -0.67
C MET A 562 21.53 -0.13 -1.56
N LEU A 563 21.66 -0.44 -2.86
CA LEU A 563 20.53 -0.51 -3.77
C LEU A 563 19.60 -1.70 -3.47
N LEU A 564 20.13 -2.85 -3.02
CA LEU A 564 19.31 -3.96 -2.53
C LEU A 564 18.49 -3.56 -1.30
N LYS A 565 19.08 -2.79 -0.38
CA LYS A 565 18.38 -2.26 0.79
C LYS A 565 17.28 -1.27 0.38
N GLU A 566 17.53 -0.39 -0.58
CA GLU A 566 16.51 0.51 -1.14
C GLU A 566 15.36 -0.28 -1.78
N LEU A 567 15.66 -1.33 -2.55
CA LEU A 567 14.64 -2.22 -3.13
C LEU A 567 13.81 -2.94 -2.06
N TYR A 568 14.44 -3.39 -0.97
CA TYR A 568 13.75 -3.97 0.18
C TYR A 568 12.83 -2.94 0.89
N GLU A 569 13.27 -1.70 1.06
CA GLU A 569 12.46 -0.63 1.65
C GLU A 569 11.30 -0.20 0.72
N ILE A 570 11.52 -0.18 -0.59
CA ILE A 570 10.46 0.03 -1.60
C ILE A 570 9.44 -1.11 -1.54
N LYS A 571 9.89 -2.37 -1.44
CA LYS A 571 9.01 -3.52 -1.23
C LYS A 571 8.14 -3.33 0.01
N ARG A 572 8.73 -2.93 1.14
CA ARG A 572 8.00 -2.77 2.41
C ARG A 572 6.98 -1.63 2.37
N SER A 573 7.28 -0.55 1.66
CA SER A 573 6.45 0.66 1.64
C SER A 573 5.46 0.71 0.47
N SER A 574 5.78 0.10 -0.67
CA SER A 574 4.89 0.03 -1.84
C SER A 574 5.18 -1.24 -2.68
N PRO A 575 4.64 -2.40 -2.28
CA PRO A 575 4.81 -3.67 -2.99
C PRO A 575 4.46 -3.60 -4.48
N ASP A 576 3.38 -2.92 -4.84
CA ASP A 576 2.97 -2.72 -6.24
C ASP A 576 4.04 -1.95 -7.05
N PHE A 577 4.65 -0.94 -6.43
CA PHE A 577 5.71 -0.16 -7.07
C PHE A 577 7.01 -0.98 -7.18
N PHE A 578 7.32 -1.83 -6.20
CA PHE A 578 8.45 -2.75 -6.25
C PHE A 578 8.35 -3.69 -7.47
N TYR A 579 7.24 -4.42 -7.62
CA TYR A 579 7.08 -5.37 -8.73
C TYR A 579 6.98 -4.67 -10.10
N SER A 580 6.33 -3.51 -10.18
CA SER A 580 6.27 -2.71 -11.42
C SER A 580 7.59 -2.04 -11.77
N THR A 581 8.41 -1.62 -10.79
CA THR A 581 9.75 -1.06 -11.02
C THR A 581 10.71 -2.11 -11.55
N LEU A 582 10.69 -3.31 -10.97
CA LEU A 582 11.45 -4.44 -11.49
C LEU A 582 11.01 -4.71 -12.93
N LYS A 583 9.70 -4.93 -13.15
CA LYS A 583 9.16 -5.22 -14.50
C LYS A 583 9.45 -4.12 -15.54
N SER A 584 9.39 -2.84 -15.16
CA SER A 584 9.58 -1.70 -16.09
C SER A 584 11.04 -1.39 -16.41
N LYS A 585 11.97 -1.57 -15.47
CA LYS A 585 13.42 -1.47 -15.74
C LYS A 585 13.91 -2.59 -16.67
N PHE A 586 13.26 -3.75 -16.66
CA PHE A 586 13.53 -4.84 -17.62
C PHE A 586 13.02 -4.55 -19.04
N THR A 587 11.99 -3.70 -19.21
CA THR A 587 11.44 -3.35 -20.53
C THR A 587 12.12 -2.16 -21.23
N ASN A 588 12.84 -1.29 -20.50
CA ASN A 588 13.27 0.01 -21.03
C ASN A 588 14.73 0.12 -21.51
N ASN A 589 15.55 -0.94 -21.45
CA ASN A 589 16.92 -0.91 -21.99
C ASN A 589 16.98 -1.28 -23.49
N SER A 590 16.20 -0.58 -24.33
CA SER A 590 16.18 -0.79 -25.79
C SER A 590 16.96 0.27 -26.59
N SER A 591 17.65 1.22 -25.94
CA SER A 591 18.28 2.35 -26.65
C SER A 591 19.80 2.47 -26.49
N THR A 592 20.51 1.48 -25.93
CA THR A 592 21.98 1.59 -25.79
C THR A 592 22.76 0.27 -25.83
N ILE A 593 22.45 -0.67 -26.73
CA ILE A 593 23.38 -1.80 -26.99
C ILE A 593 23.47 -2.09 -28.49
N LYS A 594 24.67 -1.92 -29.06
CA LYS A 594 24.97 -2.27 -30.45
C LYS A 594 25.00 -3.79 -30.62
N HIS A 595 24.13 -4.26 -31.52
CA HIS A 595 24.13 -5.49 -32.32
C HIS A 595 25.09 -6.65 -31.94
N LYS A 596 24.48 -7.80 -31.59
CA LYS A 596 24.83 -9.10 -32.19
C LYS A 596 23.64 -9.63 -32.97
N SER A 597 23.95 -10.36 -34.04
CA SER A 597 23.03 -10.96 -35.00
C SER A 597 22.18 -12.06 -34.34
N ASN A 598 20.86 -11.85 -34.36
CA ASN A 598 19.76 -12.76 -34.01
C ASN A 598 19.24 -12.70 -32.56
N GLY A 599 18.13 -11.95 -32.38
CA GLY A 599 17.09 -12.31 -31.43
C GLY A 599 16.86 -11.32 -30.30
N THR A 600 15.78 -10.57 -30.39
CA THR A 600 15.16 -9.76 -29.34
C THR A 600 14.80 -10.58 -28.10
N TYR A 601 15.06 -10.07 -26.89
CA TYR A 601 14.50 -10.61 -25.65
C TYR A 601 12.97 -10.44 -25.63
N SER A 602 12.24 -11.49 -25.21
CA SER A 602 10.79 -11.44 -24.93
C SER A 602 10.56 -11.20 -23.43
N VAL A 603 9.39 -10.65 -23.09
CA VAL A 603 8.90 -10.57 -21.69
C VAL A 603 8.82 -11.96 -21.02
N ASP A 604 8.81 -13.04 -21.82
CA ASP A 604 8.73 -14.42 -21.39
C ASP A 604 10.05 -15.03 -20.87
N ASP A 605 11.18 -14.33 -21.01
CA ASP A 605 12.51 -14.85 -20.62
C ASP A 605 12.78 -14.80 -19.10
N PHE A 606 11.87 -14.21 -18.32
CA PHE A 606 11.97 -14.09 -16.86
C PHE A 606 10.68 -14.62 -16.19
N ASN A 607 10.78 -15.76 -15.49
CA ASN A 607 9.62 -16.37 -14.85
C ASN A 607 9.26 -15.63 -13.55
N LEU A 608 7.97 -15.44 -13.29
CA LEU A 608 7.40 -14.87 -12.06
C LEU A 608 7.92 -15.56 -10.78
N SER A 609 8.26 -16.84 -10.87
CA SER A 609 8.94 -17.61 -9.82
C SER A 609 10.24 -16.94 -9.34
N ASP A 610 11.01 -16.35 -10.24
CA ASP A 610 12.30 -15.72 -9.93
C ASP A 610 12.13 -14.37 -9.24
N LEU A 611 11.10 -13.61 -9.63
CA LEU A 611 10.73 -12.34 -8.99
C LEU A 611 10.23 -12.55 -7.55
N LEU A 612 9.40 -13.58 -7.35
CA LEU A 612 8.91 -13.96 -6.02
C LEU A 612 10.05 -14.49 -5.15
N LYS A 613 10.96 -15.28 -5.72
CA LYS A 613 12.16 -15.75 -5.04
C LYS A 613 13.06 -14.60 -4.60
N LEU A 614 13.36 -13.66 -5.50
CA LEU A 614 14.15 -12.47 -5.15
C LEU A 614 13.45 -11.63 -4.06
N SER A 615 12.14 -11.46 -4.17
CA SER A 615 11.34 -10.74 -3.17
C SER A 615 11.47 -11.40 -1.79
N TYR A 616 11.31 -12.71 -1.70
CA TYR A 616 11.45 -13.48 -0.46
C TYR A 616 12.86 -13.38 0.11
N GLU A 617 13.88 -13.60 -0.71
CA GLU A 617 15.28 -13.59 -0.30
C GLU A 617 15.75 -12.20 0.15
N LEU A 618 15.23 -11.11 -0.44
CA LEU A 618 15.44 -9.75 0.05
C LEU A 618 14.87 -9.55 1.46
N SER A 619 13.73 -10.18 1.77
CA SER A 619 13.18 -10.14 3.13
C SER A 619 14.08 -10.87 4.12
N GLU A 620 14.58 -12.06 3.77
CA GLU A 620 15.51 -12.82 4.63
C GLU A 620 16.86 -12.10 4.81
N LEU A 621 17.36 -11.47 3.75
CA LEU A 621 18.64 -10.77 3.74
C LEU A 621 18.67 -9.56 4.68
N PHE A 622 17.55 -8.84 4.82
CA PHE A 622 17.48 -7.60 5.62
C PHE A 622 16.62 -7.70 6.89
N SER A 623 15.84 -8.78 7.10
CA SER A 623 15.10 -9.02 8.35
C SER A 623 16.02 -9.33 9.53
N SER A 624 17.21 -9.87 9.27
CA SER A 624 18.22 -10.30 10.25
C SER A 624 19.16 -9.19 10.73
N GLN A 625 19.05 -7.97 10.19
CA GLN A 625 19.92 -6.83 10.55
C GLN A 625 19.38 -5.93 11.67
N LYS A 626 18.30 -6.37 12.33
CA LYS A 626 17.79 -5.77 13.57
C LYS A 626 18.12 -6.69 14.75
N SER A 627 19.38 -6.74 15.12
CA SER A 627 19.81 -7.12 16.48
C SER A 627 20.92 -6.19 16.93
#